data_AF-A0A1Q3VTF4-F1
#
_entry.id   AF-A0A1Q3VTF4-F1
#
_cell.length_a   1.000
_cell.length_b   1.000
_cell.length_c   1.000
_cell.angle_alpha   90.00
_cell.angle_beta   90.00
_cell.angle_gamma   90.00
#
_symmetry.space_group_name_H-M   'P 1'
#
loop_
_entity.id
_entity.type
_entity.pdbx_description
1 polymer ?
#
loop_
_entity_poly.entity_id
_entity_poly.type
_entity_poly.pdbx_seq_one_letter_code
_entity_poly.pdbx_strand_id
1 'polypeptide(L)'
;MKTRFLAVALLSAFALPVLAQGSAPLDTLRQDNAQIRRDQRDINQDKRDIARDRQGLNQDRRERNFDQRKEDQAIRRGDTAAAQKWDARRTREQNEINRDKRDLAHDRADLSQDRRQRAQDVHKRNVAARNAH
;
A
#
# COMPACT_ATOMS: atom_id res chain seq x y z
N MET A 1 -3.95 9.75 -17.11
CA MET A 1 -4.95 9.02 -16.30
C MET A 1 -4.61 7.53 -16.25
N LYS A 2 -3.80 7.12 -15.27
CA LYS A 2 -3.60 5.72 -14.92
C LYS A 2 -3.84 5.58 -13.42
N THR A 3 -5.04 5.95 -12.97
CA THR A 3 -5.47 5.73 -11.58
C THR A 3 -5.63 4.22 -11.38
N ARG A 4 -4.60 3.59 -10.82
CA ARG A 4 -4.69 2.23 -10.31
C ARG A 4 -5.12 2.36 -8.85
N PHE A 5 -6.43 2.36 -8.64
CA PHE A 5 -6.97 2.18 -7.30
C PHE A 5 -6.55 0.79 -6.83
N LEU A 6 -5.62 0.72 -5.88
CA LEU A 6 -5.46 -0.49 -5.08
C LEU A 6 -6.69 -0.56 -4.20
N ALA A 7 -7.55 -1.53 -4.50
CA ALA A 7 -8.62 -1.93 -3.61
C ALA A 7 -7.95 -2.44 -2.34
N VAL A 8 -7.82 -1.57 -1.34
CA VAL A 8 -7.52 -1.97 0.03
C VAL A 8 -8.64 -2.93 0.41
N ALA A 9 -8.32 -4.22 0.43
CA ALA A 9 -9.15 -5.20 1.08
C ALA A 9 -9.08 -4.85 2.55
N LEU A 10 -9.96 -3.93 2.98
CA LEU A 10 -10.34 -3.78 4.37
C LEU A 10 -10.81 -5.16 4.80
N LEU A 11 -9.89 -5.95 5.36
CA LEU A 11 -10.22 -7.11 6.17
C LEU A 11 -10.89 -6.54 7.41
N SER A 12 -12.17 -6.21 7.25
CA SER A 12 -13.11 -5.98 8.32
C SER A 12 -13.14 -7.26 9.13
N ALA A 13 -12.27 -7.30 10.15
CA ALA A 13 -12.32 -8.30 11.20
C ALA A 13 -13.65 -8.11 11.92
N PHE A 14 -14.67 -8.80 11.43
CA PHE A 14 -15.91 -9.03 12.16
C PHE A 14 -15.52 -9.83 13.41
N ALA A 15 -15.30 -9.14 14.51
CA ALA A 15 -15.25 -9.74 15.82
C ALA A 15 -16.67 -10.21 16.16
N LEU A 16 -16.99 -11.44 15.76
CA LEU A 16 -18.20 -12.11 16.22
C LEU A 16 -18.08 -12.36 17.73
N PRO A 17 -19.14 -12.14 18.51
CA PRO A 17 -19.17 -12.57 19.90
C PRO A 17 -19.08 -14.09 19.92
N VAL A 18 -17.97 -14.63 20.45
CA VAL A 18 -17.78 -16.07 20.63
C VAL A 18 -18.76 -16.54 21.71
N LEU A 19 -19.89 -17.09 21.28
CA LEU A 19 -20.68 -17.99 22.10
C LEU A 19 -19.91 -19.30 22.18
N ALA A 20 -19.44 -19.63 23.38
CA ALA A 20 -18.72 -20.85 23.69
C ALA A 20 -19.54 -22.09 23.30
N GLN A 21 -19.18 -22.71 22.17
CA GLN A 21 -19.56 -24.07 21.81
C GLN A 21 -18.25 -24.83 21.54
N GLY A 22 -18.03 -25.90 22.29
CA GLY A 22 -16.78 -26.64 22.34
C GLY A 22 -16.34 -27.17 20.98
N SER A 23 -15.36 -26.49 20.37
CA SER A 23 -14.48 -27.05 19.35
C SER A 23 -13.18 -27.45 20.05
N ALA A 24 -12.65 -28.63 19.74
CA ALA A 24 -11.44 -29.12 20.39
C ALA A 24 -10.28 -28.12 20.17
N PRO A 25 -9.37 -27.93 21.15
CA PRO A 25 -8.25 -26.97 21.05
C PRO A 25 -7.38 -27.11 19.79
N LEU A 26 -7.38 -28.29 19.17
CA LEU A 26 -6.66 -28.56 17.93
C LEU A 26 -7.30 -27.92 16.69
N ASP A 27 -8.63 -27.83 16.63
CA ASP A 27 -9.33 -27.27 15.45
C ASP A 27 -9.20 -25.75 15.39
N THR A 28 -9.25 -25.07 16.54
CA THR A 28 -8.99 -23.63 16.64
C THR A 28 -7.55 -23.29 16.26
N LEU A 29 -6.56 -24.07 16.73
CA LEU A 29 -5.16 -23.90 16.33
C LEU A 29 -4.94 -24.09 14.82
N ARG A 30 -5.65 -25.03 14.18
CA ARG A 30 -5.59 -25.22 12.72
C ARG A 30 -6.15 -24.01 11.98
N GLN A 31 -7.26 -23.46 12.45
CA GLN A 31 -7.87 -22.25 11.88
C GLN A 31 -6.94 -21.03 12.04
N ASP A 32 -6.39 -20.80 13.23
CA ASP A 32 -5.44 -19.70 13.49
C ASP A 32 -4.22 -19.79 12.57
N ASN A 33 -3.64 -20.99 12.41
CA ASN A 33 -2.52 -21.21 11.49
C ASN A 33 -2.90 -20.92 10.03
N ALA A 34 -4.11 -21.28 9.61
CA ALA A 34 -4.59 -21.00 8.27
C ALA A 34 -4.77 -19.49 8.04
N GLN A 35 -5.30 -18.76 9.03
CA GLN A 35 -5.48 -17.31 8.97
C GLN A 35 -4.13 -16.58 8.91
N ILE A 36 -3.20 -16.89 9.83
CA ILE A 36 -1.85 -16.30 9.84
C ILE A 36 -1.13 -16.49 8.50
N ARG A 37 -1.32 -17.64 7.85
CA ARG A 37 -0.76 -17.91 6.50
C ARG A 37 -1.42 -17.06 5.42
N ARG A 38 -2.72 -16.76 5.52
CA ARG A 38 -3.42 -15.84 4.62
C ARG A 38 -2.87 -14.43 4.81
N ASP A 39 -2.84 -13.91 6.03
CA ASP A 39 -2.31 -12.58 6.35
C ASP A 39 -0.87 -12.42 5.84
N GLN A 40 -0.05 -13.47 5.96
CA GLN A 40 1.31 -13.44 5.46
C GLN A 40 1.40 -13.37 3.92
N ARG A 41 0.44 -13.97 3.19
CA ARG A 41 0.37 -13.83 1.74
C ARG A 41 -0.06 -12.43 1.34
N ASP A 42 -1.07 -11.88 2.02
CA ASP A 42 -1.61 -10.55 1.74
C ASP A 42 -0.53 -9.47 1.99
N ILE A 43 0.15 -9.53 3.15
CA ILE A 43 1.31 -8.68 3.46
C ILE A 43 2.43 -8.75 2.40
N ASN A 44 2.62 -9.93 1.79
CA ASN A 44 3.64 -10.07 0.73
C ASN A 44 3.14 -9.49 -0.60
N GLN A 45 1.84 -9.53 -0.87
CA GLN A 45 1.23 -8.88 -2.01
C GLN A 45 1.34 -7.36 -1.87
N ASP A 46 0.96 -6.78 -0.72
CA ASP A 46 1.05 -5.34 -0.47
C ASP A 46 2.48 -4.81 -0.62
N LYS A 47 3.47 -5.56 -0.13
CA LYS A 47 4.88 -5.22 -0.35
C LYS A 47 5.25 -5.12 -1.83
N ARG A 48 4.72 -6.02 -2.67
CA ARG A 48 5.00 -6.03 -4.11
C ARG A 48 4.31 -4.86 -4.79
N ASP A 49 3.08 -4.55 -4.40
CA ASP A 49 2.32 -3.45 -5.00
C ASP A 49 2.94 -2.10 -4.60
N ILE A 50 3.27 -1.88 -3.33
CA ILE A 50 4.06 -0.72 -2.87
C ILE A 50 5.38 -0.57 -3.64
N ALA A 51 6.05 -1.68 -3.98
CA ALA A 51 7.27 -1.64 -4.77
C ALA A 51 7.01 -1.20 -6.22
N ARG A 52 5.90 -1.63 -6.83
CA ARG A 52 5.47 -1.20 -8.16
C ARG A 52 5.08 0.27 -8.16
N ASP A 53 4.35 0.74 -7.15
CA ASP A 53 3.94 2.15 -7.05
C ASP A 53 5.14 3.06 -6.87
N ARG A 54 6.16 2.62 -6.10
CA ARG A 54 7.45 3.31 -6.03
C ARG A 54 8.14 3.41 -7.39
N GLN A 55 8.05 2.38 -8.22
CA GLN A 55 8.61 2.40 -9.58
C GLN A 55 7.84 3.36 -10.48
N GLY A 56 6.50 3.34 -10.42
CA GLY A 56 5.63 4.32 -11.10
C GLY A 56 5.99 5.75 -10.73
N LEU A 57 6.04 6.05 -9.43
CA LEU A 57 6.42 7.37 -8.92
C LEU A 57 7.79 7.85 -9.42
N ASN A 58 8.74 6.94 -9.59
CA ASN A 58 10.04 7.28 -10.16
C ASN A 58 9.97 7.60 -11.65
N GLN A 59 9.09 6.94 -12.40
CA GLN A 59 8.80 7.27 -13.78
C GLN A 59 8.15 8.67 -13.88
N ASP A 60 7.12 8.94 -13.09
CA ASP A 60 6.41 10.22 -13.10
C ASP A 60 7.36 11.39 -12.78
N ARG A 61 8.29 11.18 -11.83
CA ARG A 61 9.37 12.15 -11.55
C ARG A 61 10.26 12.41 -12.76
N ARG A 62 10.58 11.38 -13.56
CA ARG A 62 11.38 11.55 -14.79
C ARG A 62 10.63 12.34 -15.83
N GLU A 63 9.33 12.09 -15.98
CA GLU A 63 8.44 12.80 -16.90
C GLU A 63 8.30 14.27 -16.49
N ARG A 64 8.03 14.55 -15.21
CA ARG A 64 8.02 15.91 -14.65
C ARG A 64 9.34 16.65 -14.87
N ASN A 65 10.47 15.97 -14.69
CA ASN A 65 11.80 16.56 -14.93
C ASN A 65 12.07 16.80 -16.42
N PHE A 66 11.51 15.97 -17.30
CA PHE A 66 11.57 16.22 -18.73
C PHE A 66 10.78 17.48 -19.09
N ASP A 67 9.58 17.65 -18.55
CA ASP A 67 8.76 18.84 -18.78
C ASP A 67 9.46 20.11 -18.26
N GLN A 68 10.08 20.06 -17.08
CA GLN A 68 10.92 21.17 -16.58
C GLN A 68 12.03 21.55 -17.56
N ARG A 69 12.76 20.58 -18.12
CA ARG A 69 13.82 20.89 -19.09
C ARG A 69 13.29 21.53 -20.36
N LYS A 70 12.08 21.15 -20.79
CA LYS A 70 11.41 21.73 -21.96
C LYS A 70 10.91 23.14 -21.68
N GLU A 71 10.39 23.37 -20.50
CA GLU A 71 10.04 24.70 -19.97
C GLU A 71 11.26 25.62 -19.99
N ASP A 72 12.38 25.19 -19.36
CA ASP A 72 13.62 25.96 -19.31
C ASP A 72 14.16 26.30 -20.71
N GLN A 73 14.06 25.34 -21.64
CA GLN A 73 14.47 25.55 -23.03
C GLN A 73 13.60 26.58 -23.75
N ALA A 74 12.29 26.57 -23.52
CA ALA A 74 11.36 27.55 -24.08
C ALA A 74 11.63 28.95 -23.52
N ILE A 75 11.85 29.06 -22.20
CA ILE A 75 12.22 30.33 -21.54
C ILE A 75 13.50 30.90 -22.14
N ARG A 76 14.55 30.09 -22.30
CA ARG A 76 15.81 30.53 -22.92
C ARG A 76 15.67 31.04 -24.35
N ARG A 77 14.67 30.53 -25.08
CA ARG A 77 14.36 30.96 -26.45
C ARG A 77 13.43 32.16 -26.51
N GLY A 78 12.94 32.65 -25.36
CA GLY A 78 11.91 33.69 -25.30
C GLY A 78 10.51 33.22 -25.73
N ASP A 79 10.30 31.91 -25.90
CA ASP A 79 9.01 31.35 -26.28
C ASP A 79 8.14 31.14 -25.02
N THR A 80 7.46 32.22 -24.63
CA THR A 80 6.62 32.25 -23.42
C THR A 80 5.40 31.34 -23.53
N ALA A 81 4.84 31.17 -24.73
CA ALA A 81 3.69 30.30 -24.97
C ALA A 81 4.06 28.82 -24.77
N ALA A 82 5.21 28.39 -25.32
CA ALA A 82 5.70 27.03 -25.06
C ALA A 82 6.07 26.84 -23.59
N ALA A 83 6.69 27.82 -22.94
CA ALA A 83 7.03 27.76 -21.53
C ALA A 83 5.78 27.52 -20.65
N GLN A 84 4.71 28.31 -20.85
CA GLN A 84 3.44 28.13 -20.12
C GLN A 84 2.82 26.75 -20.35
N LYS A 85 2.92 26.20 -21.57
CA LYS A 85 2.42 24.85 -21.86
C LYS A 85 3.18 23.79 -21.06
N TRP A 86 4.50 23.86 -21.01
CA TRP A 86 5.33 22.92 -20.27
C TRP A 86 5.13 23.07 -18.75
N ASP A 87 5.04 24.30 -18.25
CA ASP A 87 4.72 24.59 -16.85
C ASP A 87 3.37 23.97 -16.44
N ALA A 88 2.33 24.14 -17.25
CA ALA A 88 1.01 23.58 -16.97
C ALA A 88 1.01 22.04 -16.97
N ARG A 89 1.88 21.40 -17.77
CA ARG A 89 2.05 19.95 -17.75
C ARG A 89 2.83 19.50 -16.52
N ARG A 90 3.98 20.13 -16.25
CA ARG A 90 4.83 19.89 -15.08
C ARG A 90 4.06 20.04 -13.77
N THR A 91 3.22 21.07 -13.65
CA THR A 91 2.40 21.33 -12.47
C THR A 91 1.32 20.25 -12.28
N ARG A 92 0.69 19.78 -13.37
CA ARG A 92 -0.23 18.64 -13.30
C ARG A 92 0.46 17.37 -12.85
N GLU A 93 1.60 17.04 -13.45
CA GLU A 93 2.42 15.89 -13.08
C GLU A 93 2.84 15.96 -11.60
N GLN A 94 3.25 17.15 -11.13
CA GLN A 94 3.64 17.36 -9.74
C GLN A 94 2.47 17.14 -8.76
N ASN A 95 1.25 17.48 -9.15
CA ASN A 95 0.05 17.23 -8.35
C ASN A 95 -0.31 15.75 -8.30
N GLU A 96 -0.16 15.03 -9.41
CA GLU A 96 -0.34 13.56 -9.48
C GLU A 96 0.69 12.85 -8.58
N ILE A 97 1.99 13.17 -8.73
CA ILE A 97 3.06 12.68 -7.85
C ILE A 97 2.74 12.91 -6.36
N ASN A 98 2.15 14.05 -6.02
CA ASN A 98 1.80 14.36 -4.62
C ASN A 98 0.62 13.52 -4.11
N ARG A 99 -0.33 13.13 -4.99
CA ARG A 99 -1.40 12.19 -4.65
C ARG A 99 -0.84 10.80 -4.43
N ASP A 100 -0.06 10.29 -5.37
CA ASP A 100 0.54 8.96 -5.28
C ASP A 100 1.46 8.83 -4.06
N LYS A 101 2.15 9.91 -3.67
CA LYS A 101 2.95 9.94 -2.42
C LYS A 101 2.09 9.80 -1.16
N ARG A 102 0.89 10.35 -1.14
CA ARG A 102 -0.05 10.22 0.00
C ARG A 102 -0.60 8.81 0.04
N ASP A 103 -1.05 8.29 -1.09
CA ASP A 103 -1.60 6.94 -1.20
C ASP A 103 -0.54 5.90 -0.76
N LEU A 104 0.69 6.02 -1.28
CA LEU A 104 1.82 5.20 -0.87
C LEU A 104 2.20 5.33 0.62
N ALA A 105 1.88 6.46 1.26
CA ALA A 105 2.08 6.63 2.69
C ALA A 105 0.99 5.91 3.49
N HIS A 106 -0.26 5.95 3.03
CA HIS A 106 -1.37 5.17 3.58
C HIS A 106 -1.11 3.67 3.45
N ASP A 107 -0.75 3.16 2.27
CA ASP A 107 -0.46 1.73 2.07
C ASP A 107 0.64 1.21 2.99
N ARG A 108 1.65 2.06 3.27
CA ARG A 108 2.72 1.71 4.22
C ARG A 108 2.25 1.70 5.66
N ALA A 109 1.33 2.57 6.04
CA ALA A 109 0.74 2.60 7.36
C ALA A 109 -0.11 1.35 7.59
N ASP A 110 -0.93 0.99 6.61
CA ASP A 110 -1.79 -0.19 6.61
C ASP A 110 -0.94 -1.47 6.69
N LEU A 111 0.07 -1.61 5.83
CA LEU A 111 1.03 -2.72 5.88
C LEU A 111 1.76 -2.82 7.25
N SER A 112 2.00 -1.70 7.91
CA SER A 112 2.58 -1.69 9.27
C SER A 112 1.57 -2.20 10.30
N GLN A 113 0.30 -1.82 10.17
CA GLN A 113 -0.78 -2.33 10.99
C GLN A 113 -0.98 -3.84 10.80
N ASP A 114 -1.05 -4.34 9.57
CA ASP A 114 -1.26 -5.76 9.29
C ASP A 114 -0.14 -6.62 9.86
N ARG A 115 1.10 -6.15 9.77
CA ARG A 115 2.25 -6.82 10.41
C ARG A 115 2.11 -6.91 11.91
N ARG A 116 1.60 -5.85 12.57
CA ARG A 116 1.37 -5.83 14.02
C ARG A 116 0.24 -6.78 14.40
N GLN A 117 -0.87 -6.75 13.68
CA GLN A 117 -2.01 -7.64 13.90
C GLN A 117 -1.60 -9.11 13.76
N ARG A 118 -0.96 -9.47 12.64
CA ARG A 118 -0.44 -10.82 12.45
C ARG A 118 0.53 -11.25 13.56
N ALA A 119 1.38 -10.34 14.05
CA ALA A 119 2.27 -10.66 15.16
C ALA A 119 1.51 -10.97 16.46
N GLN A 120 0.42 -10.23 16.73
CA GLN A 120 -0.48 -10.52 17.86
C GLN A 120 -1.18 -11.86 17.68
N ASP A 121 -1.66 -12.18 16.48
CA ASP A 121 -2.35 -13.45 16.21
C ASP A 121 -1.39 -14.65 16.31
N VAL A 122 -0.15 -14.50 15.85
CA VAL A 122 0.92 -15.48 16.11
C VAL A 122 1.16 -15.67 17.61
N HIS A 123 1.21 -14.58 18.38
CA HIS A 123 1.40 -14.66 19.83
C HIS A 123 0.23 -15.39 20.52
N LYS A 124 -1.02 -15.00 20.22
CA LYS A 124 -2.23 -15.65 20.75
C LYS A 124 -2.25 -17.14 20.44
N ARG A 125 -1.99 -17.51 19.18
CA ARG A 125 -1.90 -18.91 18.74
C ARG A 125 -0.82 -19.67 19.51
N ASN A 126 0.35 -19.07 19.73
CA ASN A 126 1.43 -19.70 20.50
C ASN A 126 1.06 -19.93 21.96
N VAL A 127 0.35 -18.97 22.59
CA VAL A 127 -0.16 -19.13 23.96
C VAL A 127 -1.21 -20.23 24.03
N ALA A 128 -2.16 -20.26 23.09
CA ALA A 128 -3.16 -21.31 23.00
C ALA A 128 -2.54 -22.70 22.81
N ALA A 129 -1.51 -22.81 21.97
CA ALA A 129 -0.78 -24.06 21.74
C ALA A 129 -0.07 -24.56 23.00
N ARG A 130 0.49 -23.65 23.82
CA ARG A 130 1.13 -24.01 25.10
C ARG A 130 0.13 -24.54 26.12
N ASN A 131 -1.07 -23.95 26.17
CA ASN A 131 -2.12 -24.33 27.13
C ASN A 131 -2.90 -25.59 26.72
N ALA A 132 -2.68 -26.10 25.52
CA ALA A 132 -3.32 -27.32 25.00
C ALA A 132 -2.54 -28.61 25.32
N HIS A 133 -1.38 -28.47 25.97
CA HIS A 133 -0.54 -29.56 26.48
C HIS A 133 -0.61 -29.61 28.00
#